data_AF-A0A4T0X0L5-F1
#
_entry.id   AF-A0A4T0X0L5-F1
#
_cell.length_a   1.000
_cell.length_b   1.000
_cell.length_c   1.000
_cell.angle_alpha   90.00
_cell.angle_beta   90.00
_cell.angle_gamma   90.00
#
_symmetry.space_group_name_H-M   'P 1'
#
loop_
_entity.id
_entity.type
_entity.pdbx_description
1 polymer ?
#
loop_
_entity_poly.entity_id
_entity_poly.type
_entity_poly.pdbx_seq_one_letter_code
_entity_poly.pdbx_strand_id
1 'polypeptide(L)'
;MTQNVSELIQRYSQNYFKQRHRTEWLYTSSHFALVIFVLALLSSLPIDIIVQSVANNLHLATNSIIVWTSLLVFFCIYIVLHILRMIFNKFVLQDIPKSYIPITKQDIGNSMSQIINDEILRSQKLKQLAKPRSQVVHPGMYHKSNFEDSLEVSDMELPDNLIYENIVRVIGQEIKYNNTLTLDDDKVLRLSNKFTLREELMQALRSGNSQLKPQKLEQFINIYEKLRYSGEPITLAEFKQFLKDWNYIKSTL
;
A
#
# COMPACT_ATOMS: atom_id res chain seq x y z
N MET A 1 16.76 22.78 -25.56
CA MET A 1 15.61 23.51 -24.98
C MET A 1 15.29 23.12 -23.53
N THR A 2 15.48 21.87 -23.13
CA THR A 2 15.22 21.37 -21.76
C THR A 2 16.16 21.93 -20.68
N GLN A 3 17.44 22.19 -21.00
CA GLN A 3 18.41 22.75 -20.04
C GLN A 3 18.05 24.17 -19.55
N ASN A 4 17.49 25.01 -20.41
CA ASN A 4 17.06 26.37 -20.02
C ASN A 4 15.89 26.35 -19.03
N VAL A 5 14.99 25.37 -19.15
CA VAL A 5 13.81 25.27 -18.28
C VAL A 5 14.22 24.76 -16.90
N SER A 6 15.13 23.79 -16.80
CA SER A 6 15.64 23.31 -15.51
C SER A 6 16.39 24.39 -14.74
N GLU A 7 17.21 25.20 -15.41
CA GLU A 7 17.94 26.29 -14.75
C GLU A 7 17.03 27.43 -14.28
N LEU A 8 15.98 27.74 -15.06
CA LEU A 8 14.96 28.71 -14.65
C LEU A 8 14.21 28.24 -13.40
N ILE A 9 13.75 26.99 -13.37
CA ILE A 9 13.05 26.41 -12.22
C ILE A 9 13.95 26.43 -10.97
N GLN A 10 15.23 26.09 -11.13
CA GLN A 10 16.19 26.07 -10.03
C GLN A 10 16.48 27.48 -9.47
N ARG A 11 16.60 28.50 -10.34
CA ARG A 11 16.77 29.90 -9.91
C ARG A 11 15.53 30.46 -9.22
N TYR A 12 14.33 30.18 -9.73
CA TYR A 12 13.09 30.61 -9.09
C TYR A 12 12.95 29.99 -7.70
N SER A 13 13.13 28.67 -7.58
CA SER A 13 13.08 27.95 -6.31
C SER A 13 14.01 28.54 -5.24
N GLN A 14 15.28 28.80 -5.59
CA GLN A 14 16.23 29.36 -4.62
C GLN A 14 15.89 30.78 -4.18
N ASN A 15 15.43 31.64 -5.09
CA ASN A 15 15.05 33.01 -4.74
C ASN A 15 13.80 33.05 -3.86
N TYR A 16 12.81 32.20 -4.12
CA TYR A 16 11.62 32.07 -3.27
C TYR A 16 11.99 31.60 -1.86
N PHE A 17 12.86 30.60 -1.72
CA PHE A 17 13.29 30.10 -0.41
C PHE A 17 14.03 31.17 0.40
N LYS A 18 14.94 31.90 -0.25
CA LYS A 18 15.72 32.97 0.39
C LYS A 18 14.85 34.14 0.84
N GLN A 19 13.83 34.52 0.06
CA GLN A 19 12.95 35.63 0.40
C GLN A 19 12.03 35.28 1.58
N ARG A 20 11.47 34.07 1.59
CA ARG A 20 10.62 33.56 2.68
C ARG A 20 11.35 33.52 4.03
N HIS A 21 12.59 33.02 4.04
CA HIS A 21 13.38 32.94 5.27
C HIS A 21 13.67 34.32 5.88
N ARG A 22 13.83 35.37 5.05
CA ARG A 22 14.08 36.73 5.56
C ARG A 22 12.84 37.35 6.19
N THR A 23 11.67 37.17 5.59
CA THR A 23 10.41 37.71 6.12
C THR A 23 9.98 37.01 7.40
N GLU A 24 10.14 35.68 7.46
CA GLU A 24 9.84 34.89 8.67
C GLU A 24 10.76 35.27 9.83
N TRP A 25 12.05 35.50 9.56
CA TRP A 25 13.01 35.92 10.58
C TRP A 25 12.71 37.32 11.15
N LEU A 26 12.39 38.30 10.29
CA LEU A 26 12.02 39.65 10.74
C LEU A 26 10.73 39.66 11.55
N TYR A 27 9.71 38.91 11.10
CA TYR A 27 8.44 38.80 11.81
C TYR A 27 8.61 38.15 13.19
N THR A 28 9.37 37.05 13.26
CA THR A 28 9.63 36.34 14.51
C THR A 28 10.42 37.20 15.50
N SER A 29 11.44 37.91 15.01
CA SER A 29 12.26 38.82 15.83
C SER A 29 11.45 40.00 16.37
N SER A 30 10.64 40.66 15.52
CA SER A 30 9.78 41.76 15.93
C SER A 30 8.73 41.32 16.96
N HIS A 31 8.12 40.14 16.76
CA HIS A 31 7.16 39.58 17.70
C HIS A 31 7.80 39.29 19.07
N PHE A 32 8.99 38.70 19.07
CA PHE A 32 9.73 38.39 20.29
C PHE A 32 10.13 39.66 21.05
N ALA A 33 10.62 40.68 20.35
CA ALA A 33 10.97 41.97 20.94
C ALA A 33 9.74 42.65 21.58
N LEU A 34 8.58 42.60 20.91
CA LEU A 34 7.33 43.17 21.42
C LEU A 34 6.87 42.44 22.69
N VAL A 35 6.95 41.11 22.72
CA VAL A 35 6.60 40.32 23.91
C VAL A 35 7.50 40.68 25.10
N ILE A 36 8.81 40.79 24.90
CA ILE A 36 9.74 41.19 25.97
C ILE A 36 9.40 42.60 26.47
N PHE A 37 9.12 43.53 25.56
CA PHE A 37 8.78 44.91 25.92
C PHE A 37 7.50 44.99 26.76
N VAL A 38 6.46 44.24 26.37
CA VAL A 38 5.21 44.16 27.14
C VAL A 38 5.42 43.51 28.50
N LEU A 39 6.23 42.45 28.59
CA LEU A 39 6.57 41.83 29.88
C LEU A 39 7.33 42.79 30.80
N ALA A 40 8.24 43.60 30.26
CA ALA A 40 8.96 44.61 31.03
C ALA A 40 8.01 45.69 31.58
N LEU A 41 7.08 46.18 30.76
CA LEU A 41 6.06 47.15 31.19
C LEU A 41 5.11 46.56 32.24
N LEU A 42 4.68 45.31 32.05
CA LEU A 42 3.82 44.62 33.01
C LEU A 42 4.54 44.36 34.34
N SER A 43 5.85 44.10 34.32
CA SER A 43 6.67 43.89 35.52
C SER A 43 6.96 45.20 36.27
N SER A 44 6.96 46.35 35.59
CA SER A 44 7.22 47.64 36.22
C SER A 44 6.19 47.99 37.31
N LEU A 45 4.92 47.60 37.14
CA LEU A 45 3.85 47.88 38.10
C LEU A 45 4.04 47.17 39.46
N PRO A 46 4.24 45.85 39.54
CA PRO A 46 4.47 45.18 40.81
C PRO A 46 5.80 45.63 41.46
N ILE A 47 6.83 45.93 40.68
CA ILE A 47 8.11 46.44 41.20
C ILE A 47 7.90 47.76 41.95
N ASP A 48 7.14 48.68 41.37
CA ASP A 48 6.87 49.98 41.99
C ASP A 48 6.09 49.84 43.31
N ILE A 49 5.08 48.97 43.33
CA ILE A 49 4.29 48.67 44.54
C ILE A 49 5.17 48.05 45.63
N ILE A 50 6.10 47.15 45.27
CA ILE A 50 7.04 46.55 46.22
C ILE A 50 7.96 47.61 46.83
N VAL A 51 8.56 48.48 46.01
CA VAL A 51 9.46 49.55 46.49
C VAL A 51 8.71 50.50 47.43
N GLN A 52 7.50 50.92 47.06
CA GLN A 52 6.67 51.79 47.89
C GLN A 52 6.25 51.11 49.21
N SER A 53 6.04 49.79 49.20
CA SER A 53 5.68 49.03 50.39
C SER A 53 6.82 48.93 51.41
N VAL A 54 8.07 48.80 50.95
CA VAL A 54 9.27 48.72 51.80
C VAL A 54 9.62 50.08 52.40
N ALA A 55 9.47 51.17 51.65
CA ALA A 55 9.82 52.51 52.12
C ALA A 55 8.90 53.01 53.26
N ASN A 56 7.61 52.66 53.24
CA ASN A 56 6.61 53.27 54.12
C ASN A 56 6.26 52.46 55.39
N ASN A 57 6.69 51.20 55.55
CA ASN A 57 6.60 50.30 56.73
C ASN A 57 5.27 50.17 57.52
N LEU A 58 4.23 50.97 57.26
CA LEU A 58 3.05 51.10 58.12
C LEU A 58 1.88 50.18 57.69
N HIS A 59 1.94 49.60 56.48
CA HIS A 59 0.82 48.87 55.86
C HIS A 59 1.27 47.64 55.04
N LEU A 60 2.24 46.89 55.56
CA LEU A 60 2.82 45.72 54.87
C LEU A 60 1.76 44.65 54.52
N ALA A 61 0.79 44.40 55.39
CA ALA A 61 -0.23 43.37 55.17
C ALA A 61 -1.19 43.73 54.02
N THR A 62 -1.70 44.96 53.97
CA THR A 62 -2.61 45.40 52.91
C THR A 62 -1.89 45.52 51.57
N ASN A 63 -0.65 46.00 51.57
CA ASN A 63 0.14 46.10 50.34
C ASN A 63 0.49 44.72 49.77
N SER A 64 0.79 43.73 50.63
CA SER A 64 1.06 42.35 50.21
C SER A 64 -0.18 41.70 49.57
N ILE A 65 -1.38 41.94 50.10
CA ILE A 65 -2.64 41.44 49.54
C ILE A 65 -2.90 42.08 48.15
N ILE A 66 -2.63 43.37 47.98
CA ILE A 66 -2.78 44.05 46.69
C ILE A 66 -1.80 43.48 45.65
N VAL A 67 -0.55 43.23 46.02
CA VAL A 67 0.43 42.59 45.13
C VAL A 67 -0.03 41.18 44.74
N TRP A 68 -0.43 40.36 45.71
CA TRP A 68 -0.91 38.99 45.44
C TRP A 68 -2.14 38.95 44.55
N THR A 69 -3.12 39.82 44.79
CA THR A 69 -4.32 39.91 43.97
C THR A 69 -4.01 40.39 42.56
N SER A 70 -3.11 41.38 42.39
CA SER A 70 -2.67 41.82 41.07
C SER A 70 -1.97 40.69 40.30
N LEU A 71 -1.08 39.93 40.95
CA LEU A 71 -0.36 38.80 40.34
C LEU A 71 -1.32 37.70 39.90
N LEU A 72 -2.31 37.38 40.74
CA LEU A 72 -3.36 36.41 40.43
C LEU A 72 -4.17 36.83 39.19
N VAL A 73 -4.58 38.10 39.13
CA VAL A 73 -5.33 38.65 37.99
C VAL A 73 -4.49 38.59 36.71
N PHE A 74 -3.21 38.96 36.77
CA PHE A 74 -2.31 38.86 35.62
C PHE A 74 -2.13 37.40 35.15
N PHE A 75 -1.99 36.46 36.07
CA PHE A 75 -1.86 35.04 35.75
C PHE A 75 -3.13 34.50 35.07
N CYS A 76 -4.31 34.86 35.57
CA CYS A 76 -5.58 34.52 34.94
C CYS A 76 -5.70 35.10 33.53
N ILE A 77 -5.36 36.37 33.33
CA ILE A 77 -5.36 37.02 32.01
C ILE A 77 -4.37 36.34 31.06
N TYR A 78 -3.18 35.99 31.54
CA TYR A 78 -2.17 35.27 30.77
C TYR A 78 -2.69 33.91 30.27
N ILE A 79 -3.32 33.12 31.15
CA ILE A 79 -3.93 31.83 30.76
C ILE A 79 -5.00 32.04 29.70
N VAL A 80 -5.89 33.01 29.88
CA VAL A 80 -6.96 33.31 28.92
C VAL A 80 -6.37 33.67 27.56
N LEU A 81 -5.40 34.60 27.51
CA LEU A 81 -4.73 34.98 26.25
C LEU A 81 -4.02 33.80 25.59
N HIS A 82 -3.40 32.91 26.36
CA HIS A 82 -2.72 31.73 25.84
C HIS A 82 -3.72 30.73 25.21
N ILE A 83 -4.85 30.50 25.89
CA ILE A 83 -5.93 29.65 25.36
C ILE A 83 -6.52 30.27 24.10
N LEU A 84 -6.81 31.58 24.08
CA LEU A 84 -7.31 32.26 22.88
C LEU A 84 -6.33 32.12 21.70
N ARG A 85 -5.04 32.30 21.93
CA ARG A 85 -4.02 32.10 20.89
C ARG A 85 -4.01 30.66 20.38
N MET A 86 -4.08 29.69 21.28
CA MET A 86 -4.13 28.27 20.91
C MET A 86 -5.36 27.96 20.06
N ILE A 87 -6.53 28.48 20.44
CA ILE A 87 -7.79 28.30 19.72
C ILE A 87 -7.72 28.98 18.35
N PHE A 88 -7.24 30.22 18.27
CA PHE A 88 -7.10 30.95 17.01
C PHE A 88 -6.17 30.23 16.04
N ASN A 89 -5.02 29.72 16.53
CA ASN A 89 -4.11 28.93 15.71
C ASN A 89 -4.78 27.64 15.21
N LYS A 90 -5.62 26.99 16.02
CA LYS A 90 -6.40 25.83 15.58
C LYS A 90 -7.42 26.21 14.50
N PHE A 91 -8.12 27.34 14.63
CA PHE A 91 -9.04 27.82 13.61
C PHE A 91 -8.32 28.09 12.29
N VAL A 92 -7.18 28.79 12.30
CA VAL A 92 -6.37 29.03 11.10
C VAL A 92 -5.89 27.74 10.44
N LEU A 93 -5.54 26.71 11.23
CA LEU A 93 -5.15 25.40 10.70
C LEU A 93 -6.34 24.58 10.16
N GLN A 94 -7.55 24.78 10.70
CA GLN A 94 -8.78 24.17 10.20
C GLN A 94 -9.27 24.84 8.91
N ASP A 95 -8.97 26.13 8.73
CA ASP A 95 -9.22 26.89 7.50
C ASP A 95 -8.28 26.49 6.34
N ILE A 96 -7.26 25.65 6.59
CA ILE A 96 -6.52 25.00 5.50
C ILE A 96 -7.37 23.81 5.03
N PRO A 97 -8.06 23.89 3.87
CA PRO A 97 -8.95 22.83 3.42
C PRO A 97 -8.14 21.55 3.18
N LYS A 98 -8.40 20.51 3.98
CA LYS A 98 -7.85 19.17 3.76
C LYS A 98 -8.63 18.48 2.63
N SER A 99 -8.28 18.81 1.38
CA SER A 99 -8.24 17.93 0.21
C SER A 99 -7.96 18.78 -1.04
N TYR A 100 -6.69 18.99 -1.39
CA TYR A 100 -6.31 19.66 -2.65
C TYR A 100 -6.30 18.68 -3.83
N ILE A 101 -7.32 17.81 -3.93
CA ILE A 101 -7.55 17.05 -5.15
C ILE A 101 -8.64 17.81 -5.89
N PRO A 102 -8.34 18.49 -7.00
CA PRO A 102 -9.36 19.16 -7.78
C PRO A 102 -10.32 18.12 -8.35
N ILE A 103 -11.55 18.11 -7.85
CA ILE A 103 -12.60 17.18 -8.31
C ILE A 103 -13.35 17.83 -9.49
N THR A 104 -13.48 19.16 -9.48
CA THR A 104 -14.23 19.93 -10.48
C THR A 104 -13.30 20.84 -11.28
N LYS A 105 -13.61 21.05 -12.57
CA LYS A 105 -12.86 22.00 -13.45
C LYS A 105 -12.89 23.45 -12.95
N GLN A 106 -13.83 23.78 -12.06
CA GLN A 106 -13.99 25.09 -11.45
C GLN A 106 -13.07 25.30 -10.24
N ASP A 107 -12.52 24.22 -9.67
CA ASP A 107 -11.68 24.26 -8.45
C ASP A 107 -10.25 24.76 -8.76
N ILE A 108 -9.88 24.79 -10.04
CA ILE A 108 -8.55 25.14 -10.52
C ILE A 108 -8.65 26.10 -11.71
N GLY A 109 -7.74 27.07 -11.78
CA GLY A 109 -7.67 27.99 -12.92
C GLY A 109 -7.45 27.24 -14.23
N ASN A 110 -8.04 27.76 -15.32
CA ASN A 110 -8.03 27.12 -16.66
C ASN A 110 -6.62 26.66 -17.10
N SER A 111 -5.58 27.46 -16.83
CA SER A 111 -4.19 27.12 -17.15
C SER A 111 -3.68 25.89 -16.39
N MET A 112 -3.95 25.81 -15.09
CA MET A 112 -3.52 24.66 -14.26
C MET A 112 -4.31 23.40 -14.63
N SER A 113 -5.59 23.52 -14.99
CA SER A 113 -6.40 22.40 -15.48
C SER A 113 -5.83 21.82 -16.78
N GLN A 114 -5.38 22.67 -17.70
CA GLN A 114 -4.75 22.23 -18.95
C GLN A 114 -3.47 21.45 -18.67
N ILE A 115 -2.58 21.95 -17.81
CA ILE A 115 -1.32 21.28 -17.46
C ILE A 115 -1.58 19.89 -16.85
N ILE A 116 -2.55 19.78 -15.94
CA ILE A 116 -2.91 18.50 -15.33
C ILE A 116 -3.44 17.53 -16.39
N ASN A 117 -4.35 17.98 -17.25
CA ASN A 117 -4.89 17.15 -18.32
C ASN A 117 -3.79 16.70 -19.29
N ASP A 118 -2.86 17.58 -19.65
CA ASP A 118 -1.73 17.27 -20.53
C ASP A 118 -0.81 16.21 -19.91
N GLU A 119 -0.51 16.31 -18.61
CA GLU A 119 0.29 15.31 -17.90
C GLU A 119 -0.45 13.98 -17.70
N ILE A 120 -1.77 14.00 -17.50
CA ILE A 120 -2.60 12.79 -17.48
C ILE A 120 -2.56 12.11 -18.85
N LEU A 121 -2.78 12.86 -19.94
CA LEU A 121 -2.72 12.34 -21.30
C LEU A 121 -1.33 11.79 -21.64
N ARG A 122 -0.28 12.50 -21.23
CA ARG A 122 1.11 12.04 -21.36
C ARG A 122 1.32 10.73 -20.61
N SER A 123 0.85 10.62 -19.37
CA SER A 123 0.96 9.41 -18.55
C SER A 123 0.21 8.24 -19.15
N GLN A 124 -1.00 8.48 -19.69
CA GLN A 124 -1.77 7.47 -20.42
C GLN A 124 -1.04 6.99 -21.68
N LYS A 125 -0.46 7.91 -22.45
CA LYS A 125 0.35 7.57 -23.63
C LYS A 125 1.58 6.74 -23.24
N LEU A 126 2.30 7.14 -22.18
CA LEU A 126 3.43 6.37 -21.66
C LEU A 126 3.00 4.97 -21.22
N LYS A 127 1.87 4.84 -20.52
CA LYS A 127 1.32 3.55 -20.11
C LYS A 127 1.03 2.65 -21.31
N GLN A 128 0.44 3.19 -22.37
CA GLN A 128 0.18 2.44 -23.60
C GLN A 128 1.48 2.02 -24.29
N LEU A 129 2.46 2.92 -24.37
CA LEU A 129 3.79 2.63 -24.96
C LEU A 129 4.60 1.62 -24.12
N ALA A 130 4.41 1.61 -22.81
CA ALA A 130 5.06 0.70 -21.87
C ALA A 130 4.33 -0.65 -21.73
N LYS A 131 3.12 -0.80 -22.29
CA LYS A 131 2.42 -2.09 -22.32
C LYS A 131 3.29 -3.08 -23.11
N PRO A 132 3.44 -4.34 -22.67
CA PRO A 132 4.19 -5.33 -23.41
C PRO A 132 3.62 -5.48 -24.83
N ARG A 133 4.51 -5.47 -25.83
CA ARG A 133 4.14 -5.54 -27.26
C ARG A 133 3.54 -6.88 -27.66
N SER A 134 3.93 -7.92 -26.94
CA SER A 134 3.38 -9.27 -27.07
C SER A 134 2.72 -9.66 -25.77
N GLN A 135 1.74 -10.54 -25.88
CA GLN A 135 1.15 -11.17 -24.72
C GLN A 135 2.20 -11.97 -23.96
N VAL A 136 2.33 -11.71 -22.66
CA VAL A 136 3.33 -12.39 -21.82
C VAL A 136 2.67 -13.64 -21.24
N VAL A 137 2.94 -14.78 -21.88
CA VAL A 137 2.53 -16.08 -21.35
C VAL A 137 3.59 -16.54 -20.36
N HIS A 138 3.22 -16.61 -19.08
CA HIS A 138 4.10 -17.11 -18.03
C HIS A 138 3.93 -18.63 -17.87
N PRO A 139 5.01 -19.42 -18.03
CA PRO A 139 5.00 -20.81 -17.59
C PRO A 139 4.69 -20.89 -16.07
N GLY A 140 3.91 -21.88 -15.65
CA GLY A 140 3.53 -22.12 -14.25
C GLY A 140 2.18 -21.52 -13.82
N MET A 141 1.61 -20.58 -14.58
CA MET A 141 0.34 -19.93 -14.25
C MET A 141 -0.56 -19.78 -15.47
N TYR A 142 -1.85 -20.05 -15.30
CA TYR A 142 -2.87 -19.73 -16.28
C TYR A 142 -3.40 -18.32 -16.05
N HIS A 143 -3.56 -17.57 -17.13
CA HIS A 143 -4.23 -16.28 -17.08
C HIS A 143 -5.19 -16.18 -18.25
N LYS A 144 -6.45 -15.85 -18.00
CA LYS A 144 -7.51 -15.88 -19.02
C LYS A 144 -7.27 -14.84 -20.12
N SER A 145 -6.77 -13.65 -19.78
CA SER A 145 -6.52 -12.58 -20.76
C SER A 145 -5.44 -12.96 -21.79
N ASN A 146 -4.67 -14.02 -21.53
CA ASN A 146 -3.75 -14.59 -22.50
C ASN A 146 -4.45 -15.37 -23.63
N PHE A 147 -5.75 -15.64 -23.52
CA PHE A 147 -6.46 -16.47 -24.48
C PHE A 147 -7.77 -15.84 -24.96
N GLU A 148 -8.11 -14.64 -24.47
CA GLU A 148 -9.31 -13.90 -24.88
C GLU A 148 -9.23 -13.38 -26.33
N ASP A 149 -8.04 -13.04 -26.81
CA ASP A 149 -7.82 -12.55 -28.19
C ASP A 149 -7.56 -13.69 -29.19
N SER A 150 -7.24 -14.90 -28.73
CA SER A 150 -7.07 -16.07 -29.58
C SER A 150 -8.42 -16.75 -29.80
N LEU A 151 -8.90 -16.78 -31.05
CA LEU A 151 -10.10 -17.52 -31.51
C LEU A 151 -10.06 -19.05 -31.24
N GLU A 152 -8.98 -19.55 -30.64
CA GLU A 152 -8.90 -20.92 -30.13
C GLU A 152 -9.72 -21.01 -28.84
N VAL A 153 -10.99 -21.38 -29.01
CA VAL A 153 -11.83 -21.92 -27.93
C VAL A 153 -11.04 -23.06 -27.29
N SER A 154 -10.42 -22.80 -26.15
CA SER A 154 -9.75 -23.83 -25.38
C SER A 154 -10.82 -24.85 -24.98
N ASP A 155 -10.69 -26.11 -25.42
CA ASP A 155 -11.58 -27.24 -25.06
C ASP A 155 -11.77 -27.45 -23.55
N MET A 156 -10.98 -26.75 -22.73
CA MET A 156 -10.99 -26.78 -21.28
C MET A 156 -10.94 -25.33 -20.77
N GLU A 157 -12.04 -24.88 -20.14
CA GLU A 157 -12.10 -23.63 -19.38
C GLU A 157 -11.40 -23.84 -18.04
N LEU A 158 -10.28 -23.13 -17.83
CA LEU A 158 -9.54 -23.15 -16.58
C LEU A 158 -9.83 -21.86 -15.79
N PRO A 159 -9.88 -21.91 -14.44
CA PRO A 159 -10.02 -20.71 -13.62
C PRO A 159 -8.87 -19.73 -13.85
N ASP A 160 -9.17 -18.43 -13.81
CA ASP A 160 -8.14 -17.39 -13.94
C ASP A 160 -7.16 -17.43 -12.76
N ASN A 161 -5.87 -17.17 -13.03
CA ASN A 161 -4.76 -17.20 -12.08
C ASN A 161 -4.50 -18.58 -11.44
N LEU A 162 -4.86 -19.67 -12.14
CA LEU A 162 -4.56 -21.03 -11.72
C LEU A 162 -3.05 -21.30 -11.75
N ILE A 163 -2.47 -21.73 -10.63
CA ILE A 163 -1.07 -22.14 -10.53
C ILE A 163 -0.98 -23.65 -10.77
N TYR A 164 -0.33 -24.08 -11.85
CA TYR A 164 -0.28 -25.48 -12.27
C TYR A 164 0.37 -26.38 -11.21
N GLU A 165 1.45 -25.91 -10.59
CA GLU A 165 2.20 -26.64 -9.57
C GLU A 165 1.32 -27.00 -8.36
N ASN A 166 0.45 -26.08 -7.94
CA ASN A 166 -0.45 -26.30 -6.80
C ASN A 166 -1.39 -27.46 -7.08
N ILE A 167 -1.94 -27.57 -8.30
CA ILE A 167 -2.86 -28.65 -8.66
C ILE A 167 -2.15 -30.02 -8.67
N VAL A 168 -0.99 -30.10 -9.34
CA VAL A 168 -0.18 -31.34 -9.38
C VAL A 168 0.22 -31.76 -7.96
N ARG A 169 0.59 -30.79 -7.12
CA ARG A 169 0.96 -31.02 -5.72
C ARG A 169 -0.21 -31.51 -4.89
N VAL A 170 -1.39 -30.90 -5.01
CA VAL A 170 -2.61 -31.29 -4.28
C VAL A 170 -2.97 -32.74 -4.61
N ILE A 171 -3.05 -33.10 -5.90
CA ILE A 171 -3.33 -34.49 -6.33
C ILE A 171 -2.33 -35.46 -5.69
N GLY A 172 -1.03 -35.14 -5.76
CA GLY A 172 0.01 -35.98 -5.18
C GLY A 172 0.08 -35.99 -3.65
N GLN A 173 -0.57 -35.04 -2.96
CA GLN A 173 -0.64 -34.95 -1.50
C GLN A 173 -1.88 -35.64 -0.95
N GLU A 174 -3.04 -35.52 -1.60
CA GLU A 174 -4.26 -36.20 -1.19
C GLU A 174 -4.03 -37.72 -1.10
N ILE A 175 -3.37 -38.28 -2.09
CA ILE A 175 -3.02 -39.71 -2.12
C ILE A 175 -2.07 -40.08 -0.98
N LYS A 176 -1.02 -39.28 -0.79
CA LYS A 176 0.05 -39.58 0.16
C LYS A 176 -0.40 -39.45 1.62
N TYR A 177 -1.23 -38.46 1.92
CA TYR A 177 -1.57 -38.09 3.30
C TYR A 177 -2.98 -38.50 3.71
N ASN A 178 -3.95 -38.42 2.79
CA ASN A 178 -5.32 -38.78 3.10
C ASN A 178 -5.60 -40.25 2.80
N ASN A 179 -4.69 -40.95 2.10
CA ASN A 179 -4.88 -42.31 1.57
C ASN A 179 -6.22 -42.44 0.82
N THR A 180 -6.72 -41.32 0.29
CA THR A 180 -8.00 -41.24 -0.40
C THR A 180 -7.81 -40.53 -1.73
N LEU A 181 -8.46 -41.08 -2.75
CA LEU A 181 -8.64 -40.46 -4.04
C LEU A 181 -10.12 -40.14 -4.20
N THR A 182 -10.45 -38.85 -4.25
CA THR A 182 -11.79 -38.37 -4.60
C THR A 182 -11.93 -38.44 -6.13
N LEU A 183 -12.58 -39.49 -6.63
CA LEU A 183 -12.82 -39.65 -8.06
C LEU A 183 -14.06 -38.90 -8.52
N ASP A 184 -15.03 -38.74 -7.63
CA ASP A 184 -16.23 -37.95 -7.84
C ASP A 184 -16.76 -37.54 -6.46
N ASP A 185 -17.77 -36.69 -6.39
CA ASP A 185 -18.36 -36.24 -5.12
C ASP A 185 -18.78 -37.42 -4.21
N ASP A 186 -19.09 -38.58 -4.82
CA ASP A 186 -19.53 -39.80 -4.11
C ASP A 186 -18.52 -40.98 -4.12
N LYS A 187 -17.44 -40.92 -4.91
CA LYS A 187 -16.49 -42.05 -5.06
C LYS A 187 -15.15 -41.72 -4.44
N VAL A 188 -14.88 -42.34 -3.29
CA VAL A 188 -13.60 -42.25 -2.59
C VAL A 188 -12.89 -43.61 -2.63
N LEU A 189 -11.84 -43.74 -3.42
CA LEU A 189 -10.95 -44.90 -3.33
C LEU A 189 -10.07 -44.74 -2.09
N ARG A 190 -10.22 -45.65 -1.13
CA ARG A 190 -9.34 -45.74 0.05
C ARG A 190 -8.17 -46.66 -0.28
N LEU A 191 -6.98 -46.09 -0.31
CA LEU A 191 -5.75 -46.79 -0.57
C LEU A 191 -5.24 -47.35 0.77
N SER A 192 -4.88 -48.64 0.79
CA SER A 192 -4.55 -49.34 2.03
C SER A 192 -3.16 -49.00 2.57
N ASN A 193 -2.32 -48.32 1.80
CA ASN A 193 -0.92 -48.08 2.15
C ASN A 193 -0.52 -46.61 1.98
N LYS A 194 0.52 -46.20 2.73
CA LYS A 194 1.13 -44.86 2.67
C LYS A 194 2.00 -44.67 1.41
N PHE A 195 1.57 -45.21 0.29
CA PHE A 195 2.30 -45.13 -0.97
C PHE A 195 2.11 -43.75 -1.61
N THR A 196 3.11 -43.33 -2.35
CA THR A 196 3.00 -42.17 -3.24
C THR A 196 2.13 -42.53 -4.46
N LEU A 197 1.53 -41.54 -5.13
CA LEU A 197 0.76 -41.75 -6.37
C LEU A 197 1.50 -42.65 -7.37
N ARG A 198 2.81 -42.44 -7.52
CA ARG A 198 3.66 -43.25 -8.38
C ARG A 198 3.65 -44.72 -8.00
N GLU A 199 3.86 -45.01 -6.71
CA GLU A 199 3.93 -46.39 -6.20
C GLU A 199 2.61 -47.11 -6.36
N GLU A 200 1.49 -46.43 -6.13
CA GLU A 200 0.15 -46.97 -6.35
C GLU A 200 -0.10 -47.30 -7.83
N LEU A 201 0.23 -46.39 -8.75
CA LEU A 201 0.09 -46.65 -10.17
C LEU A 201 1.04 -47.77 -10.65
N MET A 202 2.26 -47.85 -10.10
CA MET A 202 3.19 -48.94 -10.38
C MET A 202 2.70 -50.29 -9.83
N GLN A 203 2.03 -50.30 -8.69
CA GLN A 203 1.39 -51.49 -8.14
C GLN A 203 0.21 -51.92 -9.01
N ALA A 204 -0.62 -50.98 -9.46
CA ALA A 204 -1.70 -51.24 -10.41
C ALA A 204 -1.16 -51.88 -11.70
N LEU A 205 -0.05 -51.37 -12.24
CA LEU A 205 0.64 -51.95 -13.41
C LEU A 205 1.09 -53.40 -13.17
N ARG A 206 1.68 -53.69 -12.01
CA ARG A 206 2.18 -55.04 -11.65
C ARG A 206 1.05 -56.03 -11.35
N SER A 207 -0.07 -55.55 -10.81
CA SER A 207 -1.21 -56.40 -10.42
C SER A 207 -2.02 -56.93 -11.59
N GLY A 208 -1.82 -56.41 -12.81
CA GLY A 208 -2.47 -56.92 -14.01
C GLY A 208 -3.98 -56.69 -14.06
N ASN A 209 -4.56 -55.82 -13.22
CA ASN A 209 -5.97 -55.48 -13.29
C ASN A 209 -6.27 -54.72 -14.61
N SER A 210 -6.84 -55.47 -15.55
CA SER A 210 -6.73 -55.29 -17.00
C SER A 210 -7.78 -54.34 -17.61
N GLN A 211 -7.75 -53.06 -17.25
CA GLN A 211 -8.43 -52.01 -18.05
C GLN A 211 -7.51 -50.84 -18.43
N LEU A 212 -6.39 -50.66 -17.73
CA LEU A 212 -5.40 -49.62 -18.02
C LEU A 212 -4.39 -50.12 -19.06
N LYS A 213 -4.26 -49.40 -20.18
CA LYS A 213 -3.18 -49.66 -21.16
C LYS A 213 -1.83 -49.35 -20.50
N PRO A 214 -0.90 -50.32 -20.41
CA PRO A 214 0.36 -50.14 -19.68
C PRO A 214 1.20 -48.97 -20.22
N GLN A 215 1.19 -48.77 -21.54
CA GLN A 215 1.89 -47.68 -22.21
C GLN A 215 1.40 -46.29 -21.79
N LYS A 216 0.09 -46.09 -21.60
CA LYS A 216 -0.47 -44.80 -21.17
C LYS A 216 -0.15 -44.51 -19.70
N LEU A 217 -0.11 -45.55 -18.87
CA LEU A 217 0.20 -45.42 -17.45
C LEU A 217 1.66 -45.03 -17.24
N GLU A 218 2.59 -45.65 -17.97
CA GLU A 218 4.01 -45.28 -17.96
C GLU A 218 4.22 -43.84 -18.44
N GLN A 219 3.54 -43.44 -19.52
CA GLN A 219 3.57 -42.06 -20.01
C GLN A 219 3.11 -41.07 -18.94
N PHE A 220 1.99 -41.35 -18.26
CA PHE A 220 1.50 -40.49 -17.19
C PHE A 220 2.48 -40.40 -16.02
N ILE A 221 3.05 -41.52 -15.58
CA ILE A 221 4.03 -41.53 -14.48
C ILE A 221 5.23 -40.64 -14.82
N ASN A 222 5.76 -40.74 -16.05
CA ASN A 222 6.87 -39.90 -16.50
C ASN A 222 6.51 -38.42 -16.54
N ILE A 223 5.32 -38.07 -17.04
CA ILE A 223 4.84 -36.68 -17.07
C ILE A 223 4.67 -36.17 -15.64
N TYR A 224 4.04 -36.94 -14.76
CA TYR A 224 3.83 -36.56 -13.37
C TYR A 224 5.16 -36.37 -12.62
N GLU A 225 6.14 -37.26 -12.80
CA GLU A 225 7.46 -37.11 -12.19
C GLU A 225 8.17 -35.85 -12.69
N LYS A 226 8.12 -35.61 -14.01
CA LYS A 226 8.65 -34.38 -14.60
C LYS A 226 7.98 -33.16 -13.95
N LEU A 227 6.65 -33.09 -13.94
CA LEU A 227 5.92 -31.93 -13.43
C LEU A 227 6.11 -31.71 -11.92
N ARG A 228 6.28 -32.78 -11.13
CA ARG A 228 6.42 -32.68 -9.67
C ARG A 228 7.86 -32.45 -9.19
N TYR A 229 8.86 -33.01 -9.88
CA TYR A 229 10.23 -33.09 -9.37
C TYR A 229 11.30 -32.46 -10.27
N SER A 230 10.97 -32.03 -11.50
CA SER A 230 11.98 -31.42 -12.39
C SER A 230 12.49 -30.06 -11.91
N GLY A 231 11.67 -29.30 -11.18
CA GLY A 231 11.97 -27.90 -10.82
C GLY A 231 11.83 -26.92 -11.99
N GLU A 232 11.44 -27.37 -13.18
CA GLU A 232 11.15 -26.52 -14.34
C GLU A 232 9.71 -25.99 -14.28
N PRO A 233 9.44 -24.75 -14.76
CA PRO A 233 8.11 -24.20 -14.72
C PRO A 233 7.20 -24.89 -15.75
N ILE A 234 6.04 -25.34 -15.28
CA ILE A 234 5.09 -26.15 -16.06
C ILE A 234 4.48 -25.33 -17.20
N THR A 235 4.55 -25.82 -18.45
CA THR A 235 3.87 -25.17 -19.57
C THR A 235 2.38 -25.54 -19.63
N LEU A 236 1.56 -24.68 -20.26
CA LEU A 236 0.12 -24.95 -20.41
C LEU A 236 -0.14 -26.25 -21.20
N ALA A 237 0.66 -26.54 -22.23
CA ALA A 237 0.51 -27.75 -23.03
C ALA A 237 0.74 -29.01 -22.20
N GLU A 238 1.81 -29.04 -21.41
CA GLU A 238 2.13 -30.15 -20.50
C GLU A 238 1.05 -30.30 -19.41
N PHE A 239 0.57 -29.18 -18.85
CA PHE A 239 -0.50 -29.21 -17.86
C PHE A 239 -1.82 -29.75 -18.44
N LYS A 240 -2.21 -29.32 -19.65
CA LYS A 240 -3.39 -29.84 -20.35
C LYS A 240 -3.25 -31.34 -20.64
N GLN A 241 -2.06 -31.79 -21.05
CA GLN A 241 -1.80 -33.21 -21.26
C GLN A 241 -1.93 -34.00 -19.94
N PHE A 242 -1.34 -33.50 -18.87
CA PHE A 242 -1.46 -34.09 -17.53
C PHE A 242 -2.92 -34.23 -17.08
N LEU A 243 -3.75 -33.20 -17.26
CA LEU A 243 -5.17 -33.27 -16.89
C LEU A 243 -5.95 -34.29 -17.75
N LYS A 244 -5.67 -34.38 -19.05
CA LYS A 244 -6.29 -35.37 -19.94
C LYS A 244 -5.94 -36.80 -19.52
N ASP A 245 -4.65 -37.04 -19.24
CA ASP A 245 -4.17 -38.35 -18.81
C ASP A 245 -4.67 -38.70 -17.40
N TRP A 246 -4.72 -37.72 -16.49
CA TRP A 246 -5.31 -37.88 -15.16
C TRP A 246 -6.79 -38.25 -15.22
N ASN A 247 -7.57 -37.57 -16.05
CA ASN A 247 -9.00 -37.88 -16.21
C ASN A 247 -9.20 -39.31 -16.75
N TYR A 248 -8.39 -39.75 -17.70
CA TYR A 248 -8.41 -41.12 -18.21
C TYR A 248 -8.07 -42.15 -17.12
N ILE A 249 -7.06 -41.89 -16.30
CA ILE A 249 -6.68 -42.79 -15.19
C ILE A 249 -7.79 -42.82 -14.14
N LYS A 250 -8.31 -41.64 -13.78
CA LYS A 250 -9.41 -41.46 -12.83
C LYS A 250 -10.69 -42.17 -13.26
N SER A 251 -11.04 -42.18 -14.55
CA SER A 251 -12.21 -42.91 -15.03
C SER A 251 -12.05 -44.43 -15.03
N THR A 252 -10.80 -44.93 -14.96
CA THR A 252 -10.47 -46.35 -15.13
C THR A 252 -10.07 -47.03 -13.81
N LEU A 253 -9.76 -46.24 -12.77
CA LEU A 253 -9.52 -46.67 -11.38
C LEU A 253 -10.85 -46.89 -10.64
#